data_AF-A0A2V8XWX9-F1
#
_entry.id   AF-A0A2V8XWX9-F1
#
_cell.length_a   1.000
_cell.length_b   1.000
_cell.length_c   1.000
_cell.angle_alpha   90.00
_cell.angle_beta   90.00
_cell.angle_gamma   90.00
#
_symmetry.space_group_name_H-M   'P 1'
#
loop_
_entity.id
_entity.type
_entity.pdbx_description
1 polymer ?
#
loop_
_entity_poly.entity_id
_entity_poly.type
_entity_poly.pdbx_seq_one_letter_code
_entity_poly.pdbx_strand_id
1 'polypeptide(L)'
;MRECRVHRTGDLFGQFQTLEQQKETAALGMWIFLATEVLFFGGMFLTYTINRHFYFTAFGIGSNTLDIKLGGFNTVVLILSSLTMAMAVWSAQTGKKKLVTGFLIATLSLGTVFLGVKVIEYKQKFDHHLIPGHGFDMTYRSSHPTPADDPREIAAEKEEVEKAFASDLDTNAHAQLYFSLYFAMTGLHALHMIVGAGLLVWLIKESFRGRFSPQYNTPVEIVGFYWHFVDIVWIYLFPLLYLIDRHR
;
A
#
# COMPACT_ATOMS: atom_id res chain seq x y z
N MET A 1 12.66 54.97 5.27
CA MET A 1 12.27 53.58 5.00
C MET A 1 13.24 52.68 5.75
N ARG A 2 12.78 51.94 6.76
CA ARG A 2 13.64 50.98 7.48
C ARG A 2 13.61 49.67 6.69
N GLU A 3 14.76 49.28 6.15
CA GLU A 3 14.93 47.95 5.56
C GLU A 3 14.63 46.88 6.61
N CYS A 4 13.57 46.11 6.36
CA CYS A 4 13.29 44.90 7.10
C CYS A 4 14.41 43.90 6.78
N ARG A 5 15.39 43.80 7.67
CA ARG A 5 16.45 42.80 7.59
C ARG A 5 15.82 41.43 7.84
N VAL A 6 15.30 40.82 6.78
CA VAL A 6 14.88 39.41 6.79
C VAL A 6 16.12 38.59 7.13
N HIS A 7 16.18 38.09 8.36
CA HIS A 7 17.16 37.11 8.77
C HIS A 7 17.00 35.89 7.86
N ARG A 8 17.85 35.77 6.83
CA ARG A 8 17.95 34.56 6.02
C ARG A 8 18.58 33.48 6.91
N THR A 9 17.77 32.81 7.72
CA THR A 9 18.10 31.46 8.14
C THR A 9 18.33 30.63 6.88
N GLY A 10 19.31 29.74 6.87
CA GLY A 10 19.67 28.92 5.69
C GLY A 10 18.58 27.94 5.22
N ASP A 11 17.34 28.14 5.66
CA ASP A 11 16.17 27.28 5.50
C ASP A 11 15.19 27.83 4.43
N LEU A 12 15.32 29.11 4.05
CA LEU A 12 14.53 29.76 3.00
C LEU A 12 15.26 29.70 1.65
N PHE A 13 14.70 29.01 0.67
CA PHE A 13 15.28 28.99 -0.68
C PHE A 13 15.09 30.34 -1.38
N GLY A 14 16.05 30.72 -2.22
CA GLY A 14 16.13 32.07 -2.83
C GLY A 14 14.94 32.46 -3.70
N GLN A 15 14.17 31.50 -4.20
CA GLN A 15 12.94 31.75 -4.97
C GLN A 15 11.72 32.10 -4.12
N PHE A 16 11.77 31.93 -2.79
CA PHE A 16 10.65 32.20 -1.89
C PHE A 16 10.89 33.46 -1.06
N GLN A 17 9.82 34.22 -0.81
CA GLN A 17 9.88 35.43 0.00
C GLN A 17 9.71 35.13 1.49
N THR A 18 8.96 34.06 1.83
CA THR A 18 8.69 33.65 3.22
C THR A 18 8.72 32.13 3.38
N LEU A 19 8.97 31.64 4.60
CA LEU A 19 8.93 30.21 4.92
C LEU A 19 7.51 29.63 4.79
N GLU A 20 6.50 30.45 5.06
CA GLU A 20 5.09 30.10 4.89
C GLU A 20 4.78 29.83 3.41
N GLN A 21 5.16 30.74 2.52
CA GLN A 21 5.00 30.57 1.08
C GLN A 21 5.71 29.30 0.57
N GLN A 22 6.93 29.03 1.07
CA GLN A 22 7.67 27.80 0.75
C GLN A 22 6.91 26.55 1.20
N LYS A 23 6.34 26.56 2.41
CA LYS A 23 5.54 25.45 2.94
C LYS A 23 4.26 25.24 2.14
N GLU A 24 3.51 26.30 1.86
CA GLU A 24 2.28 26.24 1.06
C GLU A 24 2.54 25.72 -0.35
N THR A 25 3.63 26.18 -0.99
CA THR A 25 4.01 25.70 -2.32
C THR A 25 4.34 24.21 -2.31
N ALA A 26 5.08 23.74 -1.30
CA ALA A 26 5.39 22.32 -1.14
C ALA A 26 4.12 21.48 -0.90
N ALA A 27 3.21 21.97 -0.05
CA ALA A 27 1.94 21.30 0.22
C ALA A 27 1.06 21.23 -1.03
N LEU A 28 0.94 22.32 -1.78
CA LEU A 28 0.21 22.36 -3.05
C LEU A 28 0.78 21.33 -4.04
N GLY A 29 2.10 21.31 -4.21
CA GLY A 29 2.76 20.34 -5.08
C GLY A 29 2.48 18.89 -4.67
N MET A 30 2.52 18.61 -3.36
CA MET A 30 2.17 17.30 -2.80
C MET A 30 0.71 16.94 -3.08
N TRP A 31 -0.24 17.83 -2.86
CA TRP A 31 -1.66 17.58 -3.13
C TRP A 31 -1.95 17.31 -4.60
N ILE A 32 -1.31 18.05 -5.52
CA ILE A 32 -1.45 17.80 -6.96
C ILE A 32 -0.90 16.41 -7.32
N PHE A 33 0.27 16.05 -6.80
CA PHE A 33 0.84 14.71 -6.98
C PHE A 33 -0.08 13.62 -6.41
N LEU A 34 -0.65 13.82 -5.21
CA LEU A 34 -1.60 12.86 -4.64
C LEU A 34 -2.85 12.72 -5.50
N ALA A 35 -3.36 13.82 -6.05
CA ALA A 35 -4.51 13.79 -6.94
C ALA A 35 -4.23 12.96 -8.21
N THR A 36 -3.02 13.06 -8.78
CA THR A 36 -2.66 12.23 -9.93
C THR A 36 -2.56 10.75 -9.56
N GLU A 37 -2.04 10.43 -8.38
CA GLU A 37 -2.00 9.04 -7.89
C GLU A 37 -3.40 8.48 -7.61
N VAL A 38 -4.33 9.29 -7.07
CA VAL A 38 -5.74 8.92 -6.90
C VAL A 38 -6.36 8.56 -8.24
N LEU A 39 -6.11 9.35 -9.29
CA LEU A 39 -6.64 9.06 -10.63
C LEU A 39 -6.02 7.77 -11.20
N PHE A 40 -4.72 7.55 -10.97
CA PHE A 40 -4.02 6.36 -11.43
C PHE A 40 -4.58 5.08 -10.80
N PHE A 41 -4.65 5.02 -9.45
CA PHE A 41 -5.27 3.89 -8.75
C PHE A 41 -6.77 3.79 -9.01
N GLY A 42 -7.47 4.92 -9.12
CA GLY A 42 -8.91 4.98 -9.42
C GLY A 42 -9.26 4.33 -10.75
N GLY A 43 -8.43 4.51 -11.78
CA GLY A 43 -8.57 3.81 -13.06
C GLY A 43 -8.49 2.29 -12.90
N MET A 44 -7.50 1.79 -12.16
CA MET A 44 -7.35 0.35 -11.90
C MET A 44 -8.49 -0.22 -11.05
N PHE A 45 -8.97 0.52 -10.04
CA PHE A 45 -10.13 0.13 -9.23
C PHE A 45 -11.41 0.05 -10.06
N LEU A 46 -11.60 0.99 -10.98
CA LEU A 46 -12.72 0.96 -11.91
C LEU A 46 -12.61 -0.24 -12.85
N THR A 47 -11.43 -0.48 -13.45
CA THR A 47 -11.19 -1.67 -14.29
C THR A 47 -11.47 -2.96 -13.53
N TYR A 48 -11.00 -3.09 -12.28
CA TYR A 48 -11.30 -4.26 -11.44
C TYR A 48 -12.79 -4.41 -11.19
N THR A 49 -13.49 -3.33 -10.82
CA THR A 49 -14.92 -3.36 -10.50
C THR A 49 -15.76 -3.74 -11.73
N ILE A 50 -15.43 -3.21 -12.90
CA ILE A 50 -16.10 -3.54 -14.16
C ILE A 50 -15.88 -5.03 -14.50
N ASN A 51 -14.64 -5.51 -14.49
CA ASN A 51 -14.35 -6.91 -14.80
C ASN A 51 -14.96 -7.86 -13.78
N ARG A 52 -14.98 -7.49 -12.50
CA ARG A 52 -15.66 -8.24 -11.45
C ARG A 52 -17.16 -8.34 -11.69
N HIS A 53 -17.79 -7.27 -12.18
CA HIS A 53 -19.22 -7.28 -12.47
C HIS A 53 -19.56 -8.26 -13.61
N PHE A 54 -18.73 -8.31 -14.65
CA PHE A 54 -18.93 -9.21 -15.79
C PHE A 54 -18.51 -10.67 -15.51
N TYR A 55 -17.42 -10.88 -14.77
CA TYR A 55 -16.84 -12.20 -14.49
C TYR A 55 -16.96 -12.57 -13.02
N PHE A 56 -18.17 -12.42 -12.47
CA PHE A 56 -18.44 -12.53 -11.03
C PHE A 56 -17.91 -13.83 -10.42
N THR A 57 -18.25 -14.99 -11.01
CA THR A 57 -17.87 -16.31 -10.48
C THR A 57 -16.35 -16.51 -10.44
N ALA A 58 -15.64 -16.18 -11.52
CA ALA A 58 -14.20 -16.34 -11.60
C ALA A 58 -13.45 -15.40 -10.63
N PHE A 59 -13.93 -14.16 -10.48
CA PHE A 59 -13.37 -13.19 -9.52
C PHE A 59 -13.68 -13.57 -8.06
N GLY A 60 -14.81 -14.23 -7.81
CA GLY A 60 -15.15 -14.79 -6.50
C GLY A 60 -14.16 -15.86 -6.05
N ILE A 61 -13.85 -16.82 -6.94
CA ILE A 61 -12.87 -17.87 -6.61
C ILE A 61 -11.48 -17.26 -6.40
N GLY A 62 -11.05 -16.35 -7.28
CA GLY A 62 -9.78 -15.63 -7.12
C GLY A 62 -9.63 -15.01 -5.73
N SER A 63 -10.67 -14.30 -5.27
CA SER A 63 -10.77 -13.71 -3.92
C SER A 63 -10.69 -14.76 -2.81
N ASN A 64 -11.38 -15.89 -2.96
CA ASN A 64 -11.39 -16.96 -1.95
C ASN A 64 -10.04 -17.67 -1.78
N THR A 65 -9.16 -17.64 -2.79
CA THR A 65 -7.78 -18.16 -2.65
C THR A 65 -6.89 -17.27 -1.78
N LEU A 66 -7.29 -16.04 -1.45
CA LEU A 66 -6.49 -15.13 -0.65
C LEU A 66 -6.62 -15.40 0.86
N ASP A 67 -5.52 -15.23 1.58
CA ASP A 67 -5.48 -15.37 3.03
C ASP A 67 -5.92 -14.07 3.71
N ILE A 68 -7.15 -14.07 4.22
CA ILE A 68 -7.74 -12.94 4.95
C ILE A 68 -7.06 -12.67 6.29
N LYS A 69 -6.48 -13.68 6.95
CA LYS A 69 -5.80 -13.51 8.24
C LYS A 69 -4.51 -12.74 8.04
N LEU A 70 -3.72 -13.13 7.03
CA LEU A 70 -2.51 -12.40 6.65
C LEU A 70 -2.84 -10.99 6.12
N GLY A 71 -3.86 -10.87 5.27
CA GLY A 71 -4.34 -9.56 4.79
C GLY A 71 -4.84 -8.65 5.91
N GLY A 72 -5.62 -9.18 6.85
CA GLY A 72 -6.16 -8.45 8.00
C GLY A 72 -5.09 -8.02 8.99
N PHE A 73 -4.13 -8.91 9.28
CA PHE A 73 -2.94 -8.57 10.08
C PHE A 73 -2.17 -7.41 9.45
N ASN A 74 -1.95 -7.45 8.13
CA ASN A 74 -1.30 -6.38 7.39
C ASN A 74 -2.05 -5.04 7.49
N THR A 75 -3.38 -5.06 7.42
CA THR A 75 -4.19 -3.86 7.59
C THR A 75 -4.03 -3.24 8.99
N VAL A 76 -3.97 -4.06 10.04
CA VAL A 76 -3.69 -3.57 11.41
C VAL A 76 -2.29 -2.96 11.49
N VAL A 77 -1.27 -3.64 10.94
CA VAL A 77 0.11 -3.14 10.91
C VAL A 77 0.20 -1.79 10.21
N LEU A 78 -0.47 -1.61 9.07
CA LEU A 78 -0.48 -0.34 8.35
C LEU A 78 -1.21 0.76 9.10
N ILE A 79 -2.37 0.49 9.70
CA ILE A 79 -3.07 1.50 10.51
C ILE A 79 -2.20 1.99 11.67
N LEU A 80 -1.49 1.06 12.34
CA LEU A 80 -0.54 1.40 13.39
C LEU A 80 0.65 2.20 12.84
N SER A 81 1.16 1.86 11.65
CA SER A 81 2.22 2.61 10.97
C SER A 81 1.79 4.04 10.65
N SER A 82 0.55 4.21 10.19
CA SER A 82 -0.04 5.51 9.94
C SER A 82 -0.13 6.33 11.22
N LEU A 83 -0.59 5.73 12.32
CA LEU A 83 -0.64 6.39 13.62
C LEU A 83 0.76 6.85 14.07
N THR A 84 1.78 6.00 13.96
CA THR A 84 3.14 6.40 14.32
C THR A 84 3.67 7.52 13.44
N MET A 85 3.33 7.54 12.15
CA MET A 85 3.70 8.65 11.26
C MET A 85 3.03 9.97 11.68
N ALA A 86 1.74 9.95 12.01
CA ALA A 86 1.03 11.13 12.52
C ALA A 86 1.68 11.65 13.82
N MET A 87 2.07 10.75 14.71
CA MET A 87 2.79 11.11 15.94
C MET A 87 4.18 11.68 15.67
N ALA A 88 4.87 11.25 14.60
CA ALA A 88 6.13 11.85 14.17
C ALA A 88 5.94 13.30 13.69
N VAL A 89 4.91 13.56 12.88
CA VAL A 89 4.56 14.92 12.41
C VAL A 89 4.22 15.82 13.60
N TRP A 90 3.35 15.36 14.51
CA TRP A 90 3.00 16.11 15.73
C TRP A 90 4.22 16.40 16.61
N SER A 91 5.12 15.42 16.77
CA SER A 91 6.37 15.59 17.52
C SER A 91 7.30 16.62 16.87
N ALA A 92 7.29 16.71 15.53
CA ALA A 92 8.08 17.69 14.79
C ALA A 92 7.52 19.11 14.96
N GLN A 93 6.20 19.25 14.95
CA GLN A 93 5.51 20.52 15.21
C GLN A 93 5.70 21.01 16.65
N THR A 94 5.72 20.11 17.63
CA THR A 94 5.95 20.45 19.05
C THR A 94 7.43 20.57 19.44
N GLY A 95 8.36 20.41 18.48
CA GLY A 95 9.79 20.56 18.71
C GLY A 95 10.48 19.41 19.46
N LYS A 96 9.78 18.29 19.68
CA LYS A 96 10.31 17.12 20.41
C LYS A 96 11.14 16.21 19.52
N LYS A 97 12.34 16.68 19.13
CA LYS A 97 13.22 16.02 18.13
C LYS A 97 13.46 14.52 18.37
N LYS A 98 13.73 14.11 19.61
CA LYS A 98 13.97 12.68 19.95
C LYS A 98 12.75 11.80 19.67
N LEU A 99 11.54 12.32 19.92
CA LEU A 99 10.30 11.58 19.65
C LEU A 99 10.04 11.46 18.15
N VAL A 100 10.37 12.49 17.36
CA VAL A 100 10.30 12.42 15.89
C VAL A 100 11.09 11.22 15.38
N THR A 101 12.36 11.10 15.78
CA THR A 101 13.21 9.98 15.33
C THR A 101 12.63 8.63 15.75
N GLY A 102 12.18 8.50 17.01
CA GLY A 102 11.60 7.27 17.52
C GLY A 102 10.35 6.84 16.74
N PHE A 103 9.42 7.76 16.48
CA PHE A 103 8.21 7.48 15.72
C PHE A 103 8.50 7.17 14.24
N LEU A 104 9.45 7.87 13.59
CA LEU A 104 9.84 7.55 12.22
C LEU A 104 10.44 6.14 12.08
N ILE A 105 11.25 5.71 13.06
CA ILE A 105 11.80 4.35 13.09
C ILE A 105 10.69 3.32 13.30
N ALA A 106 9.72 3.61 14.18
CA ALA A 106 8.57 2.74 14.38
C ALA A 106 7.74 2.59 13.09
N THR A 107 7.43 3.69 12.40
CA THR A 107 6.73 3.68 11.10
C THR A 107 7.49 2.84 10.07
N LEU A 108 8.80 3.06 9.92
CA LEU A 108 9.61 2.29 8.98
C LEU A 108 9.62 0.79 9.31
N SER A 109 9.69 0.44 10.59
CA SER A 109 9.69 -0.96 11.05
C SER A 109 8.37 -1.65 10.72
N LEU A 110 7.23 -0.99 10.99
CA LEU A 110 5.90 -1.49 10.67
C LEU A 110 5.69 -1.63 9.15
N GLY A 111 6.11 -0.63 8.37
CA GLY A 111 6.08 -0.72 6.89
C GLY A 111 6.95 -1.86 6.34
N THR A 112 8.07 -2.16 6.98
CA THR A 112 8.93 -3.30 6.61
C THR A 112 8.24 -4.64 6.91
N VAL A 113 7.56 -4.75 8.06
CA VAL A 113 6.75 -5.94 8.40
C VAL A 113 5.67 -6.17 7.35
N PHE A 114 4.95 -5.12 6.93
CA PHE A 114 3.95 -5.21 5.88
C PHE A 114 4.52 -5.77 4.57
N LEU A 115 5.66 -5.24 4.11
CA LEU A 115 6.34 -5.75 2.91
C LEU A 115 6.79 -7.21 3.08
N GLY A 116 7.28 -7.59 4.26
CA GLY A 116 7.69 -8.96 4.56
C GLY A 116 6.53 -9.96 4.46
N VAL A 117 5.37 -9.63 5.02
CA VAL A 117 4.16 -10.48 4.90
C VAL A 117 3.73 -10.59 3.44
N LYS A 118 3.82 -9.50 2.67
CA LYS A 118 3.49 -9.51 1.24
C LYS A 118 4.40 -10.40 0.41
N VAL A 119 5.70 -10.42 0.71
CA VAL A 119 6.65 -11.32 0.04
C VAL A 119 6.28 -12.80 0.29
N ILE A 120 5.88 -13.14 1.52
CA ILE A 120 5.43 -14.49 1.85
C ILE A 120 4.18 -14.86 1.05
N GLU A 121 3.20 -13.97 0.97
CA GLU A 121 1.97 -14.18 0.21
C GLU A 121 2.25 -14.34 -1.29
N TYR A 122 3.11 -13.50 -1.86
CA TYR A 122 3.50 -13.58 -3.27
C TYR A 122 4.22 -14.89 -3.59
N LYS A 123 5.09 -15.36 -2.69
CA LYS A 123 5.77 -16.65 -2.85
C LYS A 123 4.76 -17.80 -2.89
N GLN A 124 3.77 -17.82 -2.00
CA GLN A 124 2.71 -18.83 -2.03
C GLN A 124 1.95 -18.82 -3.37
N LYS A 125 1.66 -17.63 -3.93
CA LYS A 125 1.01 -17.52 -5.25
C LYS A 125 1.90 -17.96 -6.41
N PHE A 126 3.21 -17.77 -6.29
CA PHE A 126 4.20 -18.30 -7.23
C PHE A 126 4.19 -19.84 -7.22
N ASP A 127 4.29 -20.43 -6.04
CA ASP A 127 4.34 -21.88 -5.87
C ASP A 127 3.03 -22.56 -6.32
N HIS A 128 1.89 -21.88 -6.16
CA HIS A 128 0.57 -22.39 -6.58
C HIS A 128 0.20 -22.09 -8.03
N HIS A 129 1.12 -21.59 -8.87
CA HIS A 129 0.87 -21.31 -10.30
C HIS A 129 -0.27 -20.30 -10.54
N LEU A 130 -0.48 -19.36 -9.62
CA LEU A 130 -1.49 -18.30 -9.73
C LEU A 130 -0.93 -17.01 -10.31
N ILE A 131 0.26 -17.07 -10.93
CA ILE A 131 0.89 -15.93 -11.59
C ILE A 131 0.39 -15.82 -13.03
N PRO A 132 -0.08 -14.64 -13.46
CA PRO A 132 -0.49 -14.42 -14.84
C PRO A 132 0.62 -14.78 -15.82
N GLY A 133 0.33 -15.66 -16.76
CA GLY A 133 1.28 -16.11 -17.78
C GLY A 133 0.97 -17.51 -18.28
N HIS A 134 1.93 -18.09 -19.00
CA HIS A 134 1.77 -19.42 -19.63
C HIS A 134 1.56 -20.58 -18.64
N GLY A 135 1.92 -20.41 -17.37
CA GLY A 135 1.75 -21.44 -16.34
C GLY A 135 0.54 -21.22 -15.43
N PHE A 136 -0.37 -20.29 -15.75
CA PHE A 136 -1.51 -19.98 -14.90
C PHE A 136 -2.53 -21.13 -14.87
N ASP A 137 -2.81 -21.66 -13.69
CA ASP A 137 -3.82 -22.72 -13.52
C ASP A 137 -4.47 -22.66 -12.13
N MET A 138 -5.77 -22.36 -12.10
CA MET A 138 -6.59 -22.31 -10.88
C MET A 138 -6.77 -23.69 -10.23
N THR A 139 -6.59 -24.78 -10.98
CA THR A 139 -6.76 -26.14 -10.49
C THR A 139 -5.47 -26.74 -9.93
N TYR A 140 -4.34 -26.04 -10.06
CA TYR A 140 -3.02 -26.60 -9.71
C TYR A 140 -2.93 -27.02 -8.23
N ARG A 141 -3.34 -26.13 -7.31
CA ARG A 141 -3.29 -26.42 -5.87
C ARG A 141 -4.22 -27.56 -5.47
N SER A 142 -5.45 -27.57 -5.99
CA SER A 142 -6.43 -28.61 -5.69
C SER A 142 -6.07 -29.98 -6.29
N SER A 143 -5.29 -30.00 -7.37
CA SER A 143 -4.73 -31.22 -7.97
C SER A 143 -3.41 -31.68 -7.32
N HIS A 144 -2.68 -30.78 -6.67
CA HIS A 144 -1.38 -31.06 -6.03
C HIS A 144 -1.33 -30.59 -4.56
N PRO A 145 -2.17 -31.14 -3.67
CA PRO A 145 -2.16 -30.75 -2.27
C PRO A 145 -0.84 -31.14 -1.59
N THR A 146 -0.31 -30.24 -0.76
CA THR A 146 0.88 -30.50 0.04
C THR A 146 0.49 -31.02 1.43
N PRO A 147 1.39 -31.70 2.16
CA PRO A 147 1.11 -32.17 3.52
C PRO A 147 0.79 -31.04 4.54
N ALA A 148 1.07 -29.78 4.19
CA ALA A 148 0.78 -28.61 5.02
C ALA A 148 -0.63 -28.04 4.77
N ASP A 149 -1.31 -28.43 3.69
CA ASP A 149 -2.66 -27.95 3.36
C ASP A 149 -3.73 -28.68 4.18
N ASP A 150 -4.76 -27.94 4.62
CA ASP A 150 -5.93 -28.55 5.26
C ASP A 150 -6.77 -29.29 4.19
N PRO A 151 -6.99 -30.61 4.32
CA PRO A 151 -7.79 -31.38 3.38
C PRO A 151 -9.21 -30.82 3.16
N ARG A 152 -9.79 -30.17 4.19
CA ARG A 152 -11.12 -29.56 4.10
C ARG A 152 -11.12 -28.32 3.21
N GLU A 153 -10.08 -27.49 3.32
CA GLU A 153 -9.93 -26.29 2.49
C GLU A 153 -9.71 -26.66 1.02
N ILE A 154 -8.88 -27.68 0.76
CA ILE A 154 -8.64 -28.19 -0.60
C ILE A 154 -9.91 -28.78 -1.23
N ALA A 155 -10.70 -29.54 -0.46
CA ALA A 155 -11.96 -30.08 -0.94
C ALA A 155 -12.97 -28.98 -1.30
N ALA A 156 -13.09 -27.95 -0.46
CA ALA A 156 -13.94 -26.80 -0.73
C ALA A 156 -13.46 -26.00 -1.95
N GLU A 157 -12.15 -25.75 -2.05
CA GLU A 157 -11.54 -25.08 -3.21
C GLU A 157 -11.82 -25.87 -4.50
N LYS A 158 -11.64 -27.19 -4.48
CA LYS A 158 -11.91 -28.07 -5.62
C LYS A 158 -13.38 -28.00 -6.05
N GLU A 159 -14.32 -28.09 -5.11
CA GLU A 159 -15.75 -28.02 -5.38
C GLU A 159 -16.14 -26.67 -6.01
N GLU A 160 -15.66 -25.55 -5.45
CA GLU A 160 -15.94 -24.21 -5.97
C GLU A 160 -15.34 -24.00 -7.37
N VAL A 161 -14.11 -24.47 -7.58
CA VAL A 161 -13.45 -24.43 -8.89
C VAL A 161 -14.25 -25.24 -9.91
N GLU A 162 -14.61 -26.49 -9.62
CA GLU A 162 -15.41 -27.33 -10.51
C GLU A 162 -16.77 -26.68 -10.86
N LYS A 163 -17.46 -26.06 -9.88
CA LYS A 163 -18.70 -25.31 -10.13
C LYS A 163 -18.49 -24.16 -11.10
N ALA A 164 -17.39 -23.41 -10.99
CA ALA A 164 -17.13 -22.31 -11.90
C ALA A 164 -16.81 -22.77 -13.32
N PHE A 165 -15.97 -23.79 -13.48
CA PHE A 165 -15.71 -24.38 -14.80
C PHE A 165 -16.97 -24.98 -15.43
N ALA A 166 -17.91 -25.48 -14.63
CA ALA A 166 -19.22 -25.90 -15.13
C ALA A 166 -20.11 -24.73 -15.60
N SER A 167 -19.93 -23.54 -15.01
CA SER A 167 -20.67 -22.32 -15.38
C SER A 167 -20.06 -21.55 -16.55
N ASP A 168 -18.74 -21.59 -16.68
CA ASP A 168 -17.97 -20.81 -17.64
C ASP A 168 -16.68 -21.57 -18.01
N LEU A 169 -16.57 -21.97 -19.27
CA LEU A 169 -15.41 -22.70 -19.79
C LEU A 169 -14.13 -21.83 -19.79
N ASP A 170 -14.29 -20.50 -19.84
CA ASP A 170 -13.19 -19.53 -19.86
C ASP A 170 -12.82 -19.03 -18.44
N THR A 171 -13.30 -19.71 -17.38
CA THR A 171 -13.02 -19.39 -15.97
C THR A 171 -11.53 -19.16 -15.70
N ASN A 172 -10.64 -19.97 -16.29
CA ASN A 172 -9.19 -19.80 -16.13
C ASN A 172 -8.70 -18.45 -16.68
N ALA A 173 -9.17 -18.02 -17.85
CA ALA A 173 -8.79 -16.74 -18.43
C ALA A 173 -9.32 -15.56 -17.60
N HIS A 174 -10.56 -15.65 -17.11
CA HIS A 174 -11.17 -14.63 -16.26
C HIS A 174 -10.49 -14.55 -14.87
N ALA A 175 -10.12 -15.69 -14.29
CA ALA A 175 -9.36 -15.73 -13.06
C ALA A 175 -7.93 -15.20 -13.24
N GLN A 176 -7.30 -15.49 -14.38
CA GLN A 176 -6.00 -14.91 -14.73
C GLN A 176 -6.07 -13.38 -14.79
N LEU A 177 -7.17 -12.82 -15.29
CA LEU A 177 -7.41 -11.38 -15.30
C LEU A 177 -7.54 -10.82 -13.87
N TYR A 178 -8.24 -11.51 -12.97
CA TYR A 178 -8.27 -11.16 -11.54
C TYR A 178 -6.84 -11.10 -10.97
N PHE A 179 -6.02 -12.13 -11.17
CA PHE A 179 -4.66 -12.15 -10.65
C PHE A 179 -3.76 -11.10 -11.31
N SER A 180 -3.98 -10.79 -12.58
CA SER A 180 -3.26 -9.71 -13.29
C SER A 180 -3.53 -8.36 -12.63
N LEU A 181 -4.79 -8.06 -12.35
CA LEU A 181 -5.18 -6.83 -11.66
C LEU A 181 -4.72 -6.82 -10.20
N TYR A 182 -4.81 -7.97 -9.50
CA TYR A 182 -4.27 -8.14 -8.16
C TYR A 182 -2.78 -7.79 -8.12
N PHE A 183 -1.94 -8.44 -8.93
CA PHE A 183 -0.49 -8.21 -8.93
C PHE A 183 -0.12 -6.81 -9.41
N ALA A 184 -0.84 -6.25 -10.39
CA ALA A 184 -0.61 -4.89 -10.86
C ALA A 184 -0.86 -3.87 -9.73
N MET A 185 -2.04 -3.93 -9.10
CA MET A 185 -2.41 -2.95 -8.06
C MET A 185 -1.59 -3.12 -6.78
N THR A 186 -1.43 -4.36 -6.30
CA THR A 186 -0.68 -4.63 -5.05
C THR A 186 0.83 -4.48 -5.25
N GLY A 187 1.36 -4.81 -6.44
CA GLY A 187 2.76 -4.60 -6.78
C GLY A 187 3.12 -3.13 -6.93
N LEU A 188 2.27 -2.35 -7.58
CA LEU A 188 2.44 -0.89 -7.65
C LEU A 188 2.33 -0.24 -6.27
N HIS A 189 1.42 -0.69 -5.44
CA HIS A 189 1.32 -0.23 -4.05
C HIS A 189 2.60 -0.58 -3.26
N ALA A 190 3.15 -1.79 -3.43
CA ALA A 190 4.43 -2.17 -2.85
C ALA A 190 5.60 -1.29 -3.35
N LEU A 191 5.61 -0.91 -4.63
CA LEU A 191 6.59 0.03 -5.18
C LEU A 191 6.51 1.40 -4.46
N HIS A 192 5.29 1.93 -4.26
CA HIS A 192 5.08 3.16 -3.50
C HIS A 192 5.56 3.04 -2.05
N MET A 193 5.29 1.91 -1.39
CA MET A 193 5.80 1.62 -0.04
C MET A 193 7.33 1.63 0.01
N ILE A 194 8.01 1.07 -1.00
CA ILE A 194 9.48 1.07 -1.08
C ILE A 194 10.02 2.49 -1.26
N VAL A 195 9.41 3.30 -2.13
CA VAL A 195 9.77 4.72 -2.32
C VAL A 195 9.57 5.49 -1.01
N GLY A 196 8.42 5.31 -0.36
CA GLY A 196 8.12 5.89 0.94
C GLY A 196 9.14 5.48 2.01
N ALA A 197 9.55 4.21 2.04
CA ALA A 197 10.54 3.72 2.99
C ALA A 197 11.90 4.40 2.77
N GLY A 198 12.28 4.63 1.50
CA GLY A 198 13.45 5.43 1.15
C GLY A 198 13.37 6.87 1.68
N LEU A 199 12.20 7.52 1.54
CA LEU A 199 11.95 8.86 2.09
C LEU A 199 12.00 8.89 3.62
N LEU A 200 11.46 7.87 4.30
CA LEU A 200 11.55 7.73 5.75
C LEU A 200 12.98 7.52 6.22
N VAL A 201 13.77 6.68 5.54
CA VAL A 201 15.20 6.49 5.85
C VAL A 201 15.95 7.81 5.71
N TRP A 202 15.65 8.59 4.66
CA TRP A 202 16.22 9.93 4.50
C TRP A 202 15.82 10.86 5.65
N LEU A 203 14.55 10.92 6.03
CA LEU A 203 14.09 11.72 7.18
C LEU A 203 14.74 11.28 8.50
N ILE A 204 14.90 9.98 8.73
CA ILE A 204 15.55 9.46 9.94
C ILE A 204 17.00 9.95 10.00
N LYS A 205 17.75 9.86 8.89
CA LYS A 205 19.13 10.37 8.81
C LYS A 205 19.20 11.89 9.09
N GLU A 206 18.29 12.66 8.52
CA GLU A 206 18.19 14.11 8.77
C GLU A 206 17.74 14.44 10.21
N SER A 207 16.93 13.57 10.82
CA SER A 207 16.51 13.66 12.22
C SER A 207 17.70 13.54 13.17
N PHE A 208 18.57 12.56 12.93
CA PHE A 208 19.80 12.38 13.71
C PHE A 208 20.80 13.52 13.54
N ARG A 209 20.79 14.21 12.39
CA ARG A 209 21.57 15.43 12.15
C ARG A 209 21.00 16.67 12.88
N GLY A 210 19.86 16.53 13.56
CA GLY A 210 19.25 17.59 14.36
C GLY A 210 18.58 18.69 13.55
N ARG A 211 18.37 18.46 12.24
CA ARG A 211 17.97 19.47 11.24
C ARG A 211 16.53 19.93 11.35
N PHE A 212 15.67 19.15 12.02
CA PHE A 212 14.28 19.54 12.26
C PHE A 212 14.21 20.54 13.42
N SER A 213 13.80 21.77 13.09
CA SER A 213 13.36 22.77 14.06
C SER A 213 11.83 22.93 13.95
N PRO A 214 11.14 23.50 14.95
CA PRO A 214 9.71 23.81 14.83
C PRO A 214 9.38 24.71 13.63
N GLN A 215 10.36 25.48 13.17
CA GLN A 215 10.26 26.38 12.02
C GLN A 215 10.53 25.69 10.68
N TYR A 216 11.13 24.49 10.68
CA TYR A 216 11.48 23.70 9.49
C TYR A 216 11.07 22.23 9.68
N ASN A 217 9.76 21.98 9.74
CA ASN A 217 9.18 20.63 9.83
C ASN A 217 8.49 20.18 8.53
N THR A 218 8.44 21.06 7.52
CA THR A 218 7.77 20.82 6.23
C THR A 218 8.12 19.46 5.60
N PRO A 219 9.40 19.00 5.55
CA PRO A 219 9.70 17.71 4.94
C PRO A 219 9.04 16.52 5.64
N VAL A 220 8.91 16.55 6.97
CA VAL A 220 8.25 15.48 7.75
C VAL A 220 6.76 15.46 7.46
N GLU A 221 6.14 16.63 7.32
CA GLU A 221 4.72 16.79 7.01
C GLU A 221 4.40 16.33 5.58
N ILE A 222 5.19 16.74 4.59
CA ILE A 222 5.01 16.36 3.18
C ILE A 222 5.17 14.85 2.98
N VAL A 223 6.22 14.24 3.55
CA VAL A 223 6.39 12.77 3.52
C VAL A 223 5.29 12.08 4.32
N GLY A 224 4.79 12.70 5.39
CA GLY A 224 3.63 12.21 6.14
C GLY A 224 2.39 12.10 5.26
N PHE A 225 2.06 13.13 4.48
CA PHE A 225 0.94 13.08 3.53
C PHE A 225 1.10 11.97 2.50
N TYR A 226 2.31 11.79 1.95
CA TYR A 226 2.60 10.69 1.05
C TYR A 226 2.36 9.32 1.72
N TRP A 227 2.90 9.12 2.92
CA TRP A 227 2.77 7.84 3.64
C TRP A 227 1.31 7.52 3.97
N HIS A 228 0.56 8.50 4.51
CA HIS A 228 -0.87 8.33 4.79
C HIS A 228 -1.67 8.02 3.54
N PHE A 229 -1.34 8.64 2.39
CA PHE A 229 -2.01 8.32 1.14
C PHE A 229 -1.78 6.86 0.73
N VAL A 230 -0.54 6.38 0.81
CA VAL A 230 -0.22 4.98 0.51
C VAL A 230 -1.02 4.04 1.42
N ASP A 231 -1.11 4.34 2.73
CA ASP A 231 -1.94 3.56 3.67
C ASP A 231 -3.43 3.57 3.29
N ILE A 232 -3.98 4.72 2.88
CA ILE A 232 -5.38 4.85 2.45
C ILE A 232 -5.64 3.97 1.22
N VAL A 233 -4.75 3.95 0.23
CA VAL A 233 -4.87 3.08 -0.94
C VAL A 233 -4.99 1.62 -0.51
N TRP A 234 -4.22 1.18 0.50
CA TRP A 234 -4.34 -0.18 1.02
C TRP A 234 -5.69 -0.44 1.71
N ILE A 235 -6.21 0.52 2.47
CA ILE A 235 -7.52 0.42 3.13
C ILE A 235 -8.64 0.16 2.10
N TYR A 236 -8.51 0.66 0.87
CA TYR A 236 -9.44 0.34 -0.22
C TYR A 236 -9.10 -0.98 -0.93
N LEU A 237 -7.81 -1.28 -1.15
CA LEU A 237 -7.38 -2.53 -1.78
C LEU A 237 -7.81 -3.77 -1.00
N PHE A 238 -7.64 -3.75 0.33
CA PHE A 238 -7.89 -4.92 1.16
C PHE A 238 -9.35 -5.40 1.07
N PRO A 239 -10.38 -4.57 1.31
CA PRO A 239 -11.77 -5.01 1.15
C PRO A 239 -12.12 -5.40 -0.29
N LEU A 240 -11.61 -4.66 -1.27
CA LEU A 240 -11.90 -4.88 -2.67
C LEU A 240 -11.38 -6.22 -3.18
N LEU A 241 -10.21 -6.65 -2.70
CA LEU A 241 -9.54 -7.88 -3.12
C LEU A 241 -9.82 -9.09 -2.22
N TYR A 242 -9.92 -8.92 -0.89
CA TYR A 242 -9.94 -10.02 0.09
C TYR A 242 -11.30 -10.34 0.71
N LEU A 243 -12.17 -9.34 0.85
CA LEU A 243 -13.40 -9.47 1.64
C LEU A 243 -14.64 -9.70 0.78
N ILE A 244 -14.62 -9.18 -0.43
CA ILE A 244 -15.76 -9.23 -1.33
C ILE A 244 -15.87 -10.65 -1.94
N ASP A 245 -17.06 -11.26 -1.77
CA ASP A 245 -17.53 -12.61 -2.22
C ASP A 245 -17.40 -13.84 -1.29
N ARG A 246 -16.95 -13.68 -0.05
CA ARG A 246 -16.68 -14.84 0.83
C ARG A 246 -17.88 -15.35 1.64
N HIS A 247 -19.09 -14.80 1.43
CA HIS A 247 -20.31 -15.13 2.19
C HIS A 247 -21.36 -15.87 1.36
N ARG A 248 -20.95 -16.88 0.60
CA ARG A 248 -21.85 -17.88 0.03
C ARG A 248 -21.57 -19.25 0.60
#